data_AF-A0AAU5GWL5-F1
#
_entry.id   AF-A0AAU5GWL5-F1
#
_cell.length_a   1.000
_cell.length_b   1.000
_cell.length_c   1.000
_cell.angle_alpha   90.00
_cell.angle_beta   90.00
_cell.angle_gamma   90.00
#
_symmetry.space_group_name_H-M   'P 1'
#
loop_
_entity.id
_entity.type
_entity.pdbx_description
1 polymer ?
#
loop_
_entity_poly.entity_id
_entity_poly.type
_entity_poly.pdbx_seq_one_letter_code
_entity_poly.pdbx_strand_id
1 'polypeptide(L)'
;MSNDIDIDALAGELRSPERARRRAAEDALVGVGAPAVQHVLALAEPAAGTARLGAQRVLERLGEQAIAPLQRIRRHGPGRLRRAALRALADLGGGDLLDGKDIRAVERLVSVKLAEEEEADLPVGRWLAVPHAKAEEIVEALDLHDPRPVTVAMGVAASVRSQNSVEYRDAEGATATGYRVFITPEFDGWRLVYGDDFINDRWADAVQRLSARCREAHFYLVDDFDGAKIWWVAENGHDRRGYRTYGDPQWIGEPMPFEVSLMSDDPDDLFDDAEDYSEGVTDPENVASWISIPPTTTGTAERSGHGYLAVTDPQVGHGRFRGALTI
;
A
#
# COMPACT_ATOMS: atom_id res chain seq x y z
N MET A 1 1.96 34.91 -37.38
CA MET A 1 0.96 35.12 -36.32
C MET A 1 1.23 34.06 -35.27
N SER A 2 1.92 34.41 -34.19
CA SER A 2 2.15 33.46 -33.09
C SER A 2 0.80 33.25 -32.40
N ASN A 3 0.27 32.03 -32.46
CA ASN A 3 -0.91 31.66 -31.72
C ASN A 3 -0.49 31.65 -30.25
N ASP A 4 -0.72 32.76 -29.54
CA ASP A 4 -0.38 32.87 -28.13
C ASP A 4 -1.34 31.93 -27.39
N ILE A 5 -0.82 30.77 -26.98
CA ILE A 5 -1.62 29.75 -26.31
C ILE A 5 -2.00 30.31 -24.94
N ASP A 6 -3.29 30.58 -24.75
CA ASP A 6 -3.83 31.00 -23.46
C ASP A 6 -3.88 29.79 -22.51
N ILE A 7 -2.83 29.66 -21.69
CA ILE A 7 -2.66 28.57 -20.71
C ILE A 7 -3.77 28.62 -19.64
N ASP A 8 -4.24 29.82 -19.25
CA ASP A 8 -5.30 29.97 -18.26
C ASP A 8 -6.64 29.47 -18.81
N ALA A 9 -6.95 29.78 -20.08
CA ALA A 9 -8.12 29.23 -20.76
C ALA A 9 -8.06 27.70 -20.85
N LEU A 10 -6.92 27.14 -21.25
CA LEU A 10 -6.73 25.67 -21.30
C LEU A 10 -6.88 25.03 -19.92
N ALA A 11 -6.31 25.63 -18.87
CA ALA A 11 -6.48 25.16 -17.50
C ALA A 11 -7.95 25.23 -17.06
N GLY A 12 -8.70 26.26 -17.49
CA GLY A 12 -10.13 26.38 -17.28
C GLY A 12 -10.93 25.21 -17.87
N GLU A 13 -10.58 24.76 -19.06
CA GLU A 13 -11.25 23.64 -19.76
C GLU A 13 -11.13 22.30 -19.03
N LEU A 14 -10.19 22.13 -18.10
CA LEU A 14 -10.12 20.93 -17.24
C LEU A 14 -11.36 20.77 -16.32
N ARG A 15 -12.11 21.86 -16.09
CA ARG A 15 -13.40 21.84 -15.36
C ARG A 15 -14.59 21.53 -16.26
N SER A 16 -14.40 21.44 -17.57
CA SER A 16 -15.49 21.21 -18.51
C SER A 16 -16.24 19.91 -18.18
N PRO A 17 -17.58 19.87 -18.25
CA PRO A 17 -18.33 18.61 -18.11
C PRO A 17 -18.05 17.64 -19.27
N GLU A 18 -17.62 18.15 -20.43
CA GLU A 18 -17.33 17.34 -21.61
C GLU A 18 -15.95 16.66 -21.53
N ARG A 19 -15.95 15.33 -21.55
CA ARG A 19 -14.71 14.52 -21.50
C ARG A 19 -13.76 14.82 -22.67
N ALA A 20 -14.29 15.09 -23.86
CA ALA A 20 -13.49 15.40 -25.04
C ALA A 20 -12.70 16.71 -24.88
N ARG A 21 -13.34 17.76 -24.35
CA ARG A 21 -12.67 19.05 -24.08
C ARG A 21 -11.62 18.92 -23.00
N ARG A 22 -11.91 18.21 -21.90
CA ARG A 22 -10.91 17.94 -20.86
C ARG A 22 -9.68 17.25 -21.43
N ARG A 23 -9.85 16.21 -22.24
CA ARG A 23 -8.73 15.50 -22.89
C ARG A 23 -7.92 16.40 -23.82
N ALA A 24 -8.59 17.18 -24.67
CA ALA A 24 -7.90 18.12 -25.56
C ALA A 24 -7.10 19.18 -24.79
N ALA A 25 -7.65 19.66 -23.66
CA ALA A 25 -6.96 20.58 -22.78
C ALA A 25 -5.76 19.92 -22.09
N GLU A 26 -5.90 18.69 -21.59
CA GLU A 26 -4.78 17.91 -21.03
C GLU A 26 -3.64 17.77 -22.06
N ASP A 27 -3.96 17.41 -23.31
CA ASP A 27 -2.98 17.26 -24.39
C ASP A 27 -2.29 18.58 -24.75
N ALA A 28 -3.06 19.67 -24.84
CA ALA A 28 -2.52 21.00 -25.13
C ALA A 28 -1.61 21.51 -24.02
N LEU A 29 -2.00 21.33 -22.75
CA LEU A 29 -1.18 21.72 -21.58
C LEU A 29 0.12 20.91 -21.50
N VAL A 30 0.08 19.61 -21.81
CA VAL A 30 1.29 18.78 -21.92
C VAL A 30 2.18 19.26 -23.06
N GLY A 31 1.60 19.63 -24.20
CA GLY A 31 2.33 20.20 -25.34
C GLY A 31 2.98 21.56 -25.04
N VAL A 32 2.39 22.37 -24.14
CA VAL A 32 3.00 23.62 -23.65
C VAL A 32 4.23 23.36 -22.77
N GLY A 33 4.23 22.28 -21.97
CA GLY A 33 5.37 21.89 -21.14
C GLY A 33 5.47 22.66 -19.83
N ALA A 34 6.71 22.94 -19.39
CA ALA A 34 7.02 23.59 -18.12
C ALA A 34 6.22 24.88 -17.79
N PRO A 35 5.89 25.78 -18.75
CA PRO A 35 5.07 26.96 -18.49
C PRO A 35 3.66 26.64 -17.95
N ALA A 36 3.09 25.48 -18.29
CA ALA A 36 1.75 25.08 -17.84
C ALA A 36 1.69 24.74 -16.35
N VAL A 37 2.82 24.39 -15.73
CA VAL A 37 2.87 23.81 -14.37
C VAL A 37 2.18 24.68 -13.33
N GLN A 38 2.44 25.99 -13.30
CA GLN A 38 1.84 26.87 -12.29
C GLN A 38 0.31 26.94 -12.41
N HIS A 39 -0.21 26.98 -13.63
CA HIS A 39 -1.64 27.10 -13.92
C HIS A 39 -2.37 25.80 -13.56
N VAL A 40 -1.78 24.68 -13.94
CA VAL A 40 -2.27 23.34 -13.62
C VAL A 40 -2.23 23.09 -12.10
N LEU A 41 -1.14 23.48 -11.43
CA LEU A 41 -0.98 23.29 -9.99
C LEU A 41 -2.03 24.05 -9.17
N ALA A 42 -2.50 25.21 -9.65
CA ALA A 42 -3.58 25.94 -8.99
C ALA A 42 -4.92 25.16 -8.96
N LEU A 43 -5.05 24.13 -9.79
CA LEU A 43 -6.21 23.23 -9.85
C LEU A 43 -6.00 21.95 -9.04
N ALA A 44 -4.82 21.72 -8.48
CA ALA A 44 -4.51 20.52 -7.69
C ALA A 44 -5.07 20.58 -6.25
N GLU A 45 -5.64 21.71 -5.84
CA GLU A 45 -6.27 21.89 -4.53
C GLU A 45 -7.57 21.07 -4.39
N PRO A 46 -7.90 20.57 -3.19
CA PRO A 46 -9.07 19.70 -2.97
C PRO A 46 -10.40 20.29 -3.45
N ALA A 47 -10.54 21.62 -3.44
CA ALA A 47 -11.73 22.33 -3.87
C ALA A 47 -12.01 22.26 -5.39
N ALA A 48 -11.11 21.71 -6.20
CA ALA A 48 -11.20 21.74 -7.66
C ALA A 48 -11.97 20.57 -8.31
N GLY A 49 -12.51 19.63 -7.52
CA GLY A 49 -13.37 18.55 -8.03
C GLY A 49 -12.71 17.72 -9.16
N THR A 50 -13.40 17.54 -10.28
CA THR A 50 -12.90 16.78 -11.44
C THR A 50 -11.68 17.38 -12.11
N ALA A 51 -11.48 18.70 -12.03
CA ALA A 51 -10.30 19.37 -12.59
C ALA A 51 -9.01 19.02 -11.87
N ARG A 52 -9.08 18.60 -10.59
CA ARG A 52 -7.94 18.10 -9.85
C ARG A 52 -7.34 16.85 -10.51
N LEU A 53 -8.18 15.92 -10.94
CA LEU A 53 -7.73 14.69 -11.62
C LEU A 53 -7.08 15.01 -12.98
N GLY A 54 -7.67 15.93 -13.75
CA GLY A 54 -7.07 16.38 -15.00
C GLY A 54 -5.71 17.05 -14.78
N ALA A 55 -5.61 17.90 -13.76
CA ALA A 55 -4.37 18.57 -13.41
C ALA A 55 -3.27 17.59 -12.97
N GLN A 56 -3.62 16.60 -12.16
CA GLN A 56 -2.71 15.53 -11.75
C GLN A 56 -2.19 14.76 -12.97
N ARG A 57 -3.08 14.34 -13.90
CA ARG A 57 -2.67 13.66 -15.14
C ARG A 57 -1.74 14.50 -16.00
N VAL A 58 -1.97 15.81 -16.10
CA VAL A 58 -1.08 16.71 -16.83
C VAL A 58 0.30 16.73 -16.18
N LEU A 59 0.40 16.87 -14.86
CA LEU A 59 1.67 16.86 -14.15
C LEU A 59 2.41 15.53 -14.30
N GLU A 60 1.70 14.40 -14.17
CA GLU A 60 2.25 13.05 -14.39
C GLU A 60 2.79 12.89 -15.83
N ARG A 61 2.04 13.35 -16.83
CA ARG A 61 2.45 13.30 -18.25
C ARG A 61 3.60 14.24 -18.58
N LEU A 62 3.73 15.38 -17.88
CA LEU A 62 4.87 16.27 -17.99
C LEU A 62 6.15 15.64 -17.40
N GLY A 63 6.01 14.79 -16.38
CA GLY A 63 7.10 14.05 -15.77
C GLY A 63 8.23 14.97 -15.31
N GLU A 64 9.46 14.68 -15.77
CA GLU A 64 10.66 15.44 -15.41
C GLU A 64 10.57 16.95 -15.72
N GLN A 65 9.83 17.33 -16.76
CA GLN A 65 9.66 18.74 -17.13
C GLN A 65 8.94 19.54 -16.05
N ALA A 66 8.14 18.89 -15.20
CA ALA A 66 7.44 19.55 -14.11
C ALA A 66 8.33 19.76 -12.87
N ILE A 67 9.41 18.99 -12.70
CA ILE A 67 10.20 18.96 -11.46
C ILE A 67 10.80 20.33 -11.14
N ALA A 68 11.56 20.93 -12.07
CA ALA A 68 12.22 22.20 -11.80
C ALA A 68 11.24 23.37 -11.54
N PRO A 69 10.13 23.53 -12.30
CA PRO A 69 9.07 24.47 -11.96
C PRO A 69 8.44 24.22 -10.57
N LEU A 70 8.14 22.96 -10.23
CA LEU A 70 7.56 22.60 -8.93
C LEU A 70 8.50 22.94 -7.77
N GLN A 71 9.80 22.62 -7.89
CA GLN A 71 10.80 23.00 -6.90
C GLN A 71 10.91 24.52 -6.72
N ARG A 72 10.85 25.28 -7.82
CA ARG A 72 10.85 26.75 -7.76
C ARG A 72 9.62 27.29 -7.04
N ILE A 73 8.43 26.75 -7.35
CA ILE A 73 7.17 27.12 -6.69
C ILE A 73 7.24 26.78 -5.21
N ARG A 74 7.74 25.59 -4.85
CA ARG A 74 7.89 25.14 -3.46
C ARG A 74 8.73 26.11 -2.62
N ARG A 75 9.86 26.59 -3.17
CA ARG A 75 10.82 27.46 -2.47
C ARG A 75 10.41 28.93 -2.48
N HIS A 76 9.99 29.46 -3.63
CA HIS A 76 9.85 30.89 -3.87
C HIS A 76 8.46 31.30 -4.38
N GLY A 77 7.62 30.34 -4.77
CA GLY A 77 6.29 30.62 -5.31
C GLY A 77 5.29 31.11 -4.25
N PRO A 78 4.07 31.45 -4.69
CA PRO A 78 2.98 31.88 -3.80
C PRO A 78 2.69 30.84 -2.73
N GLY A 79 2.50 31.28 -1.47
CA GLY A 79 2.29 30.36 -0.32
C GLY A 79 1.20 29.32 -0.54
N ARG A 80 0.09 29.72 -1.17
CA ARG A 80 -1.04 28.84 -1.52
C ARG A 80 -0.67 27.67 -2.45
N LEU A 81 0.36 27.81 -3.28
CA LEU A 81 0.78 26.76 -4.24
C LEU A 81 1.88 25.86 -3.68
N ARG A 82 2.52 26.22 -2.56
CA ARG A 82 3.68 25.49 -2.04
C ARG A 82 3.33 24.08 -1.56
N ARG A 83 2.15 23.91 -0.96
CA ARG A 83 1.66 22.60 -0.51
C ARG A 83 1.35 21.68 -1.69
N ALA A 84 0.64 22.20 -2.69
CA ALA A 84 0.38 21.48 -3.92
C ALA A 84 1.69 21.08 -4.63
N ALA A 85 2.68 21.99 -4.69
CA ALA A 85 3.98 21.70 -5.27
C ALA A 85 4.71 20.56 -4.53
N LEU A 86 4.69 20.58 -3.20
CA LEU A 86 5.29 19.50 -2.39
C LEU A 86 4.65 18.15 -2.69
N ARG A 87 3.30 18.09 -2.75
CA ARG A 87 2.57 16.86 -3.07
C ARG A 87 2.92 16.35 -4.47
N ALA A 88 2.88 17.23 -5.47
CA ALA A 88 3.25 16.87 -6.84
C ALA A 88 4.70 16.36 -6.96
N LEU A 89 5.65 16.92 -6.20
CA LEU A 89 7.02 16.39 -6.15
C LEU A 89 7.07 14.97 -5.58
N ALA A 90 6.35 14.71 -4.48
CA ALA A 90 6.27 13.38 -3.90
C ALA A 90 5.57 12.36 -4.84
N ASP A 91 4.52 12.78 -5.55
CA ASP A 91 3.83 11.94 -6.54
C ASP A 91 4.72 11.62 -7.76
N LEU A 92 5.58 12.56 -8.19
CA LEU A 92 6.43 12.37 -9.37
C LEU A 92 7.70 11.57 -9.10
N GLY A 93 8.33 11.77 -7.94
CA GLY A 93 9.65 11.16 -7.67
C GLY A 93 9.92 10.86 -6.20
N GLY A 94 8.88 10.76 -5.39
CA GLY A 94 9.00 10.32 -4.01
C GLY A 94 9.80 11.29 -3.13
N GLY A 95 10.42 10.73 -2.09
CA GLY A 95 11.29 11.47 -1.17
C GLY A 95 12.55 12.03 -1.82
N ASP A 96 13.05 11.43 -2.90
CA ASP A 96 14.29 11.84 -3.56
C ASP A 96 14.20 13.24 -4.21
N LEU A 97 12.99 13.71 -4.50
CA LEU A 97 12.76 15.07 -5.02
C LEU A 97 12.55 16.12 -3.92
N LEU A 98 12.50 15.71 -2.65
CA LEU A 98 12.27 16.59 -1.52
C LEU A 98 13.59 17.09 -0.94
N ASP A 99 13.64 18.36 -0.58
CA ASP A 99 14.82 18.88 0.13
C ASP A 99 14.79 18.50 1.62
N GLY A 100 15.94 18.61 2.30
CA GLY A 100 16.03 18.24 3.71
C GLY A 100 15.12 19.04 4.64
N LYS A 101 14.66 20.24 4.25
CA LYS A 101 13.70 21.01 5.04
C LYS A 101 12.30 20.41 4.91
N ASP A 102 11.92 19.98 3.72
CA ASP A 102 10.65 19.30 3.45
C ASP A 102 10.60 17.94 4.14
N ILE A 103 11.68 17.15 4.07
CA ILE A 103 11.80 15.87 4.77
C ILE A 103 11.59 16.05 6.28
N ARG A 104 12.34 16.97 6.92
CA ARG A 104 12.16 17.26 8.36
C ARG A 104 10.77 17.75 8.71
N ALA A 105 10.11 18.50 7.81
CA ALA A 105 8.75 18.96 8.04
C ALA A 105 7.75 17.80 8.01
N VAL A 106 7.94 16.83 7.11
CA VAL A 106 7.15 15.60 7.04
C VAL A 106 7.40 14.72 8.27
N GLU A 107 8.65 14.46 8.64
CA GLU A 107 9.00 13.67 9.83
C GLU A 107 8.38 14.25 11.12
N ARG A 108 8.41 15.58 11.25
CA ARG A 108 7.75 16.26 12.37
C ARG A 108 6.24 16.10 12.32
N LEU A 109 5.62 16.18 11.15
CA LEU A 109 4.18 15.95 10.99
C LEU A 109 3.80 14.52 11.39
N VAL A 110 4.58 13.53 10.94
CA VAL A 110 4.38 12.12 11.33
C VAL A 110 4.49 11.98 12.85
N SER A 111 5.51 12.57 13.48
CA SER A 111 5.68 12.52 14.93
C SER A 111 4.50 13.12 15.70
N VAL A 112 3.94 14.22 15.21
CA VAL A 112 2.73 14.83 15.80
C VAL A 112 1.52 13.92 15.60
N LYS A 113 1.35 13.37 14.39
CA LYS A 113 0.19 12.54 14.06
C LYS A 113 0.17 11.18 14.74
N LEU A 114 1.34 10.59 14.98
CA LEU A 114 1.47 9.40 15.81
C LEU A 114 0.96 9.59 17.23
N ALA A 115 1.10 10.81 17.80
CA ALA A 115 0.64 11.09 19.15
C ALA A 115 -0.88 11.29 19.25
N GLU A 116 -1.53 11.63 18.14
CA GLU A 116 -2.98 11.87 18.01
C GLU A 116 -3.67 10.71 17.27
N GLU A 117 -2.99 9.59 17.07
CA GLU A 117 -3.46 8.60 16.13
C GLU A 117 -4.68 7.84 16.66
N GLU A 118 -5.82 8.09 16.02
CA GLU A 118 -7.06 7.35 16.24
C GLU A 118 -7.06 6.02 15.44
N GLU A 119 -8.11 5.24 15.63
CA GLU A 119 -8.34 3.99 14.88
C GLU A 119 -8.37 4.25 13.38
N ALA A 120 -7.71 3.37 12.61
CA ALA A 120 -7.65 3.47 11.17
C ALA A 120 -7.98 2.11 10.55
N ASP A 121 -8.91 2.10 9.60
CA ASP A 121 -9.31 0.90 8.88
C ASP A 121 -8.12 0.30 8.13
N LEU A 122 -7.92 -1.00 8.34
CA LEU A 122 -6.95 -1.79 7.60
C LEU A 122 -7.61 -2.41 6.36
N PRO A 123 -6.92 -2.48 5.22
CA PRO A 123 -7.50 -3.03 4.02
C PRO A 123 -7.70 -4.55 4.14
N VAL A 124 -8.87 -5.00 3.70
CA VAL A 124 -9.15 -6.39 3.34
C VAL A 124 -8.61 -6.62 1.93
N GLY A 125 -7.93 -7.73 1.71
CA GLY A 125 -7.31 -8.04 0.42
C GLY A 125 -6.19 -9.04 0.61
N ARG A 126 -5.01 -8.60 1.04
CA ARG A 126 -3.90 -9.50 1.37
C ARG A 126 -3.14 -9.01 2.58
N TRP A 127 -2.88 -9.92 3.51
CA TRP A 127 -2.10 -9.60 4.70
C TRP A 127 -1.41 -10.84 5.25
N LEU A 128 -0.32 -10.61 5.97
CA LEU A 128 0.25 -11.60 6.87
C LEU A 128 -0.16 -11.26 8.30
N ALA A 129 -0.33 -12.26 9.15
CA ALA A 129 -0.58 -12.07 10.58
C ALA A 129 0.47 -12.83 11.40
N VAL A 130 1.02 -12.19 12.42
CA VAL A 130 2.06 -12.79 13.27
C VAL A 130 1.69 -12.60 14.75
N PRO A 131 1.54 -13.68 15.53
CA PRO A 131 1.15 -13.59 16.92
C PRO A 131 2.32 -13.17 17.79
N HIS A 132 2.07 -12.22 18.69
CA HIS A 132 2.94 -11.75 19.77
C HIS A 132 4.36 -11.34 19.33
N ALA A 133 4.55 -11.06 18.03
CA ALA A 133 5.84 -10.68 17.49
C ALA A 133 6.12 -9.20 17.73
N LYS A 134 7.36 -8.91 18.13
CA LYS A 134 7.83 -7.53 18.13
C LYS A 134 8.12 -7.09 16.70
N ALA A 135 8.02 -5.78 16.44
CA ALA A 135 8.31 -5.25 15.11
C ALA A 135 9.74 -5.58 14.64
N GLU A 136 10.70 -5.60 15.56
CA GLU A 136 12.10 -5.95 15.27
C GLU A 136 12.24 -7.41 14.80
N GLU A 137 11.43 -8.33 15.33
CA GLU A 137 11.48 -9.74 14.91
C GLU A 137 10.94 -9.93 13.50
N ILE A 138 9.91 -9.18 13.13
CA ILE A 138 9.37 -9.14 11.76
C ILE A 138 10.40 -8.51 10.80
N VAL A 139 11.06 -7.43 11.22
CA VAL A 139 12.14 -6.78 10.46
C VAL A 139 13.29 -7.75 10.22
N GLU A 140 13.76 -8.46 11.24
CA GLU A 140 14.81 -9.46 11.11
C GLU A 140 14.39 -10.65 10.23
N ALA A 141 13.17 -11.18 10.45
CA ALA A 141 12.69 -12.35 9.72
C ALA A 141 12.63 -12.11 8.21
N LEU A 142 12.13 -10.93 7.81
CA LEU A 142 11.93 -10.55 6.42
C LEU A 142 13.13 -9.82 5.80
N ASP A 143 14.22 -9.62 6.55
CA ASP A 143 15.40 -8.84 6.15
C ASP A 143 15.00 -7.43 5.66
N LEU A 144 14.25 -6.72 6.50
CA LEU A 144 13.80 -5.36 6.21
C LEU A 144 14.82 -4.33 6.70
N HIS A 145 14.85 -3.21 6.01
CA HIS A 145 15.79 -2.12 6.24
C HIS A 145 15.09 -0.80 6.49
N ASP A 146 15.81 0.10 7.16
CA ASP A 146 15.39 1.45 7.51
C ASP A 146 13.97 1.53 8.13
N PRO A 147 13.63 0.72 9.15
CA PRO A 147 12.32 0.80 9.77
C PRO A 147 12.12 2.19 10.37
N ARG A 148 11.03 2.86 9.97
CA ARG A 148 10.65 4.17 10.49
C ARG A 148 9.23 4.16 11.05
N PRO A 149 8.97 4.84 12.18
CA PRO A 149 7.63 4.93 12.73
C PRO A 149 6.73 5.71 11.79
N VAL A 150 5.53 5.19 11.54
CA VAL A 150 4.50 5.81 10.69
C VAL A 150 3.12 5.60 11.29
N THR A 151 2.18 6.49 10.96
CA THR A 151 0.76 6.24 11.20
C THR A 151 0.30 5.05 10.35
N VAL A 152 -0.71 4.31 10.80
CA VAL A 152 -1.44 3.29 10.06
C VAL A 152 -1.93 3.84 8.73
N ALA A 153 -2.51 5.04 8.72
CA ALA A 153 -2.95 5.69 7.49
C ALA A 153 -1.80 5.86 6.48
N MET A 154 -0.61 6.26 6.96
CA MET A 154 0.59 6.40 6.13
C MET A 154 1.17 5.06 5.69
N GLY A 155 1.18 4.07 6.59
CA GLY A 155 1.60 2.71 6.31
C GLY A 155 0.79 2.08 5.18
N VAL A 156 -0.54 2.05 5.34
CA VAL A 156 -1.48 1.55 4.32
C VAL A 156 -1.37 2.34 3.02
N ALA A 157 -1.26 3.67 3.10
CA ALA A 157 -1.07 4.47 1.89
C ALA A 157 0.22 4.10 1.15
N ALA A 158 1.29 3.76 1.85
CA ALA A 158 2.60 3.45 1.29
C ALA A 158 2.70 2.02 0.74
N SER A 159 2.07 1.06 1.39
CA SER A 159 2.21 -0.38 1.08
C SER A 159 1.10 -0.93 0.19
N VAL A 160 -0.03 -0.24 0.06
CA VAL A 160 -1.22 -0.72 -0.68
C VAL A 160 -1.69 0.29 -1.72
N ARG A 161 -1.81 1.58 -1.36
CA ARG A 161 -2.52 2.57 -2.21
C ARG A 161 -1.62 3.40 -3.13
N SER A 162 -0.31 3.35 -2.92
CA SER A 162 0.71 4.07 -3.70
C SER A 162 1.70 3.07 -4.29
N GLN A 163 2.64 3.57 -5.11
CA GLN A 163 3.74 2.75 -5.58
C GLN A 163 4.46 2.10 -4.39
N ASN A 164 4.43 0.77 -4.35
CA ASN A 164 4.99 -0.05 -3.28
C ASN A 164 6.08 -1.02 -3.76
N SER A 165 6.41 -1.01 -5.06
CA SER A 165 7.60 -1.63 -5.65
C SER A 165 8.38 -0.67 -6.56
N VAL A 166 9.70 -0.86 -6.64
CA VAL A 166 10.61 -0.14 -7.54
C VAL A 166 11.64 -1.10 -8.10
N GLU A 167 11.77 -1.15 -9.42
CA GLU A 167 12.85 -1.85 -10.09
C GLU A 167 14.15 -1.03 -10.07
N TYR A 168 15.28 -1.70 -9.85
CA TYR A 168 16.62 -1.12 -9.89
C TYR A 168 17.64 -2.14 -10.41
N ARG A 169 18.87 -1.66 -10.63
CA ARG A 169 20.03 -2.49 -10.96
C ARG A 169 20.82 -2.75 -9.68
N ASP A 170 21.04 -4.01 -9.34
CA ASP A 170 21.88 -4.40 -8.21
C ASP A 170 23.38 -4.19 -8.50
N ALA A 171 24.24 -4.59 -7.55
CA ALA A 171 25.69 -4.42 -7.67
C ALA A 171 26.28 -5.25 -8.83
N GLU A 172 25.62 -6.35 -9.18
CA GLU A 172 25.96 -7.27 -10.27
C GLU A 172 25.35 -6.83 -11.62
N GLY A 173 24.51 -5.80 -11.63
CA GLY A 173 23.83 -5.27 -12.81
C GLY A 173 22.56 -6.04 -13.21
N ALA A 174 22.14 -7.02 -12.43
CA ALA A 174 20.87 -7.70 -12.62
C ALA A 174 19.69 -6.78 -12.22
N THR A 175 18.52 -7.04 -12.81
CA THR A 175 17.30 -6.33 -12.41
C THR A 175 16.82 -6.93 -11.09
N ALA A 176 16.63 -6.07 -10.10
CA ALA A 176 16.07 -6.42 -8.80
C ALA A 176 14.88 -5.50 -8.48
N THR A 177 14.01 -5.95 -7.58
CA THR A 177 12.83 -5.19 -7.14
C THR A 177 12.90 -4.97 -5.65
N GLY A 178 12.83 -3.71 -5.23
CA GLY A 178 12.68 -3.33 -3.82
C GLY A 178 11.23 -3.01 -3.52
N TYR A 179 10.76 -3.40 -2.34
CA TYR A 179 9.38 -3.22 -1.92
C TYR A 179 9.27 -2.38 -0.64
N ARG A 180 8.11 -1.75 -0.45
CA ARG A 180 7.67 -1.17 0.82
C ARG A 180 6.90 -2.21 1.62
N VAL A 181 7.28 -2.38 2.88
CA VAL A 181 6.58 -3.26 3.83
C VAL A 181 6.12 -2.43 5.02
N PHE A 182 4.83 -2.49 5.31
CA PHE A 182 4.22 -1.86 6.47
C PHE A 182 3.90 -2.92 7.52
N ILE A 183 4.39 -2.71 8.74
CA ILE A 183 4.10 -3.52 9.92
C ILE A 183 3.16 -2.69 10.79
N THR A 184 1.98 -3.22 11.11
CA THR A 184 1.00 -2.49 11.92
C THR A 184 1.47 -2.28 13.37
N PRO A 185 0.80 -1.42 14.15
CA PRO A 185 0.73 -1.57 15.59
C PRO A 185 0.28 -2.99 15.98
N GLU A 186 0.41 -3.32 17.25
CA GLU A 186 -0.16 -4.56 17.78
C GLU A 186 -1.65 -4.36 18.07
N PHE A 187 -2.48 -5.34 17.69
CA PHE A 187 -3.92 -5.40 17.93
C PHE A 187 -4.26 -6.75 18.56
N ASP A 188 -4.74 -6.76 19.81
CA ASP A 188 -5.04 -7.98 20.58
C ASP A 188 -3.92 -9.03 20.54
N GLY A 189 -2.67 -8.57 20.61
CA GLY A 189 -1.48 -9.42 20.57
C GLY A 189 -1.02 -9.83 19.16
N TRP A 190 -1.65 -9.35 18.09
CA TRP A 190 -1.28 -9.65 16.71
C TRP A 190 -0.71 -8.44 15.99
N ARG A 191 0.28 -8.67 15.12
CA ARG A 191 0.71 -7.68 14.12
C ARG A 191 0.36 -8.17 12.74
N LEU A 192 -0.21 -7.27 11.95
CA LEU A 192 -0.43 -7.50 10.53
C LEU A 192 0.71 -6.88 9.72
N VAL A 193 1.04 -7.51 8.60
CA VAL A 193 2.05 -7.02 7.66
C VAL A 193 1.41 -6.83 6.28
N TYR A 194 1.64 -5.66 5.70
CA TYR A 194 1.15 -5.23 4.40
C TYR A 194 2.30 -4.87 3.45
N GLY A 195 2.06 -5.05 2.16
CA GLY A 195 3.00 -4.77 1.08
C GLY A 195 2.48 -5.47 -0.15
N ASP A 196 1.65 -4.82 -0.94
CA ASP A 196 0.82 -5.52 -1.94
C ASP A 196 1.65 -6.26 -2.97
N ASP A 197 2.63 -5.60 -3.57
CA ASP A 197 3.53 -6.22 -4.55
C ASP A 197 4.50 -7.19 -3.86
N PHE A 198 4.95 -6.88 -2.64
CA PHE A 198 5.83 -7.76 -1.86
C PHE A 198 5.14 -9.10 -1.57
N ILE A 199 3.94 -9.06 -1.00
CA ILE A 199 3.16 -10.24 -0.65
C ILE A 199 2.76 -10.98 -1.93
N ASN A 200 2.35 -10.28 -2.98
CA ASN A 200 2.06 -10.89 -4.27
C ASN A 200 3.20 -11.79 -4.76
N ASP A 201 4.42 -11.28 -4.66
CA ASP A 201 5.60 -11.95 -5.21
C ASP A 201 6.22 -12.95 -4.21
N ARG A 202 6.02 -12.76 -2.90
CA ARG A 202 6.85 -13.40 -1.85
C ARG A 202 6.08 -13.99 -0.67
N TRP A 203 4.74 -14.05 -0.68
CA TRP A 203 3.96 -14.48 0.51
C TRP A 203 4.42 -15.82 1.10
N ALA A 204 4.73 -16.82 0.27
CA ALA A 204 5.11 -18.16 0.74
C ALA A 204 6.46 -18.16 1.47
N ASP A 205 7.46 -17.46 0.91
CA ASP A 205 8.75 -17.25 1.57
C ASP A 205 8.58 -16.40 2.84
N ALA A 206 7.75 -15.36 2.78
CA ALA A 206 7.50 -14.48 3.91
C ALA A 206 6.86 -15.21 5.10
N VAL A 207 5.80 -16.00 4.87
CA VAL A 207 5.13 -16.75 5.94
C VAL A 207 6.04 -17.83 6.54
N GLN A 208 6.87 -18.47 5.72
CA GLN A 208 7.85 -19.43 6.19
C GLN A 208 8.93 -18.77 7.07
N ARG A 209 9.52 -17.66 6.62
CA ARG A 209 10.56 -16.95 7.38
C ARG A 209 10.01 -16.34 8.67
N LEU A 210 8.81 -15.78 8.63
CA LEU A 210 8.12 -15.26 9.81
C LEU A 210 7.85 -16.37 10.82
N SER A 211 7.26 -17.50 10.39
CA SER A 211 6.99 -18.61 11.31
C SER A 211 8.26 -19.26 11.86
N ALA A 212 9.35 -19.32 11.09
CA ALA A 212 10.64 -19.81 11.58
C ALA A 212 11.21 -18.93 12.71
N ARG A 213 11.04 -17.61 12.63
CA ARG A 213 11.55 -16.65 13.61
C ARG A 213 10.60 -16.41 14.78
N CYS A 214 9.30 -16.37 14.50
CA CYS A 214 8.22 -15.99 15.42
C CYS A 214 7.35 -17.17 15.87
N ARG A 215 7.76 -18.41 15.52
CA ARG A 215 7.08 -19.69 15.77
C ARG A 215 5.83 -19.94 14.95
N GLU A 216 5.07 -18.91 14.63
CA GLU A 216 3.81 -19.01 13.88
C GLU A 216 3.64 -17.78 12.99
N ALA A 217 3.10 -17.98 11.79
CA ALA A 217 2.73 -16.88 10.91
C ALA A 217 1.64 -17.34 9.94
N HIS A 218 0.73 -16.42 9.64
CA HIS A 218 -0.39 -16.68 8.75
C HIS A 218 -0.30 -15.80 7.50
N PHE A 219 -0.86 -16.31 6.41
CA PHE A 219 -1.11 -15.57 5.19
C PHE A 219 -2.61 -15.65 4.86
N TYR A 220 -3.16 -14.55 4.36
CA TYR A 220 -4.55 -14.45 3.93
C TYR A 220 -4.62 -13.65 2.63
N LEU A 221 -5.46 -14.11 1.69
CA LEU A 221 -5.80 -13.43 0.44
C LEU A 221 -7.28 -13.59 0.14
N VAL A 222 -7.95 -12.46 -0.03
CA VAL A 222 -9.28 -12.30 -0.60
C VAL A 222 -9.11 -11.56 -1.93
N ASP A 223 -9.37 -12.24 -3.04
CA ASP A 223 -9.39 -11.64 -4.37
C ASP A 223 -10.83 -11.56 -4.89
N ASP A 224 -11.42 -10.36 -4.81
CA ASP A 224 -12.78 -10.10 -5.30
C ASP A 224 -12.90 -10.15 -6.83
N PHE A 225 -11.78 -10.06 -7.56
CA PHE A 225 -11.79 -10.00 -9.02
C PHE A 225 -11.89 -11.39 -9.63
N ASP A 226 -10.98 -12.28 -9.22
CA ASP A 226 -10.93 -13.66 -9.70
C ASP A 226 -11.64 -14.65 -8.77
N GLY A 227 -12.17 -14.18 -7.63
CA GLY A 227 -12.85 -15.00 -6.63
C GLY A 227 -11.92 -15.92 -5.84
N ALA A 228 -10.60 -15.73 -5.95
CA ALA A 228 -9.62 -16.57 -5.28
C ALA A 228 -9.59 -16.27 -3.77
N LYS A 229 -9.72 -17.31 -2.96
CA LYS A 229 -9.55 -17.27 -1.51
C LYS A 229 -8.37 -18.15 -1.13
N ILE A 230 -7.44 -17.59 -0.36
CA ILE A 230 -6.28 -18.33 0.15
C ILE A 230 -6.10 -17.99 1.62
N TRP A 231 -5.84 -19.00 2.42
CA TRP A 231 -5.28 -18.82 3.74
C TRP A 231 -4.25 -19.90 4.03
N TRP A 232 -3.24 -19.55 4.83
CA TRP A 232 -2.13 -20.43 5.10
C TRP A 232 -1.60 -20.20 6.50
N VAL A 233 -1.31 -21.27 7.22
CA VAL A 233 -0.70 -21.26 8.55
C VAL A 233 0.59 -22.04 8.49
N ALA A 234 1.68 -21.38 8.86
CA ALA A 234 2.99 -22.00 9.01
C ALA A 234 3.43 -21.94 10.48
N GLU A 235 4.07 -23.00 10.93
CA GLU A 235 4.66 -23.12 12.26
C GLU A 235 6.11 -23.57 12.19
N ASN A 236 6.98 -22.84 12.89
CA ASN A 236 8.41 -23.13 12.98
C ASN A 236 9.08 -23.33 11.60
N GLY A 237 8.65 -22.58 10.59
CA GLY A 237 9.19 -22.64 9.23
C GLY A 237 8.64 -23.78 8.36
N HIS A 238 7.57 -24.46 8.80
CA HIS A 238 6.91 -25.51 8.03
C HIS A 238 5.41 -25.24 7.91
N ASP A 239 4.83 -25.67 6.79
CA ASP A 239 3.39 -25.59 6.58
C ASP A 239 2.65 -26.47 7.59
N ARG A 240 1.67 -25.88 8.29
CA ARG A 240 0.78 -26.61 9.22
C ARG A 240 -0.53 -26.98 8.55
N ARG A 241 -1.21 -25.99 7.96
CA ARG A 241 -2.52 -26.12 7.31
C ARG A 241 -2.72 -24.97 6.33
N GLY A 242 -3.38 -25.22 5.22
CA GLY A 242 -3.68 -24.17 4.26
C GLY A 242 -4.72 -24.58 3.23
N TYR A 243 -5.36 -23.56 2.67
CA TYR A 243 -6.39 -23.67 1.64
C TYR A 243 -6.13 -22.67 0.52
N ARG A 244 -6.42 -23.07 -0.72
CA ARG A 244 -6.41 -22.19 -1.90
C ARG A 244 -7.46 -22.66 -2.92
N THR A 245 -8.37 -21.77 -3.32
CA THR A 245 -9.49 -22.08 -4.23
C THR A 245 -9.10 -22.81 -5.51
N TYR A 246 -8.01 -22.39 -6.16
CA TYR A 246 -7.54 -22.97 -7.43
C TYR A 246 -6.28 -23.83 -7.26
N GLY A 247 -6.07 -24.38 -6.07
CA GLY A 247 -4.93 -25.23 -5.77
C GLY A 247 -5.09 -26.69 -6.20
N ASP A 248 -3.97 -27.34 -6.48
CA ASP A 248 -3.88 -28.80 -6.58
C ASP A 248 -2.70 -29.32 -5.73
N PRO A 249 -2.95 -29.97 -4.57
CA PRO A 249 -4.25 -30.06 -3.91
C PRO A 249 -4.74 -28.69 -3.42
N GLN A 250 -6.06 -28.57 -3.20
CA GLN A 250 -6.68 -27.36 -2.63
C GLN A 250 -6.34 -27.18 -1.15
N TRP A 251 -6.25 -28.30 -0.43
CA TRP A 251 -5.92 -28.37 0.98
C TRP A 251 -4.55 -28.99 1.20
N ILE A 252 -3.85 -28.53 2.23
CA ILE A 252 -2.64 -29.17 2.73
C ILE A 252 -2.67 -29.28 4.25
N GLY A 253 -1.98 -30.28 4.80
CA GLY A 253 -1.92 -30.48 6.26
C GLY A 253 -3.23 -30.94 6.89
N GLU A 254 -3.20 -31.21 8.19
CA GLU A 254 -4.33 -31.75 8.94
C GLU A 254 -5.32 -30.63 9.36
N PRO A 255 -6.64 -30.90 9.37
CA PRO A 255 -7.64 -29.94 9.82
C PRO A 255 -7.36 -29.41 11.23
N MET A 256 -7.53 -28.09 11.41
CA MET A 256 -7.39 -27.43 12.70
C MET A 256 -8.66 -27.56 13.56
N PRO A 257 -8.56 -27.37 14.89
CA PRO A 257 -9.70 -27.59 15.80
C PRO A 257 -10.97 -26.80 15.45
N PHE A 258 -10.85 -25.56 14.94
CA PHE A 258 -12.01 -24.77 14.55
C PHE A 258 -12.70 -25.33 13.30
N GLU A 259 -11.94 -25.93 12.37
CA GLU A 259 -12.48 -26.55 11.16
C GLU A 259 -13.32 -27.77 11.52
N VAL A 260 -12.84 -28.61 12.44
CA VAL A 260 -13.57 -29.80 12.91
C VAL A 260 -14.93 -29.43 13.51
N SER A 261 -15.04 -28.28 14.18
CA SER A 261 -16.32 -27.81 14.73
C SER A 261 -17.32 -27.33 13.66
N LEU A 262 -16.85 -27.12 12.42
CA LEU A 262 -17.59 -26.58 11.29
C LEU A 262 -17.77 -27.60 10.15
N MET A 263 -17.25 -28.81 10.31
CA MET A 263 -17.50 -29.95 9.43
C MET A 263 -18.92 -30.49 9.66
N SER A 264 -19.63 -30.85 8.59
CA SER A 264 -20.93 -31.50 8.70
C SER A 264 -20.77 -32.93 9.22
N ASP A 265 -21.52 -33.29 10.25
CA ASP A 265 -21.65 -34.67 10.74
C ASP A 265 -22.79 -35.44 10.02
N ASP A 266 -23.37 -34.89 8.95
CA ASP A 266 -24.57 -35.47 8.30
C ASP A 266 -24.22 -36.72 7.46
N PRO A 267 -24.65 -37.93 7.87
CA PRO A 267 -24.37 -39.17 7.16
C PRO A 267 -25.21 -39.36 5.88
N ASP A 268 -26.21 -38.50 5.63
CA ASP A 268 -27.08 -38.57 4.44
C ASP A 268 -26.65 -37.61 3.30
N ASP A 269 -25.46 -37.00 3.40
CA ASP A 269 -24.90 -36.23 2.29
C ASP A 269 -24.45 -37.19 1.17
N LEU A 270 -25.32 -37.34 0.16
CA LEU A 270 -25.17 -38.30 -0.94
C LEU A 270 -24.05 -37.92 -1.94
N PHE A 271 -23.29 -36.86 -1.65
CA PHE A 271 -22.07 -36.47 -2.34
C PHE A 271 -20.87 -36.91 -1.49
N ASP A 272 -20.46 -38.17 -1.67
CA ASP A 272 -19.32 -38.83 -1.01
C ASP A 272 -17.96 -38.30 -1.55
N ASP A 273 -17.76 -37.00 -1.47
CA ASP A 273 -16.44 -36.36 -1.59
C ASP A 273 -16.09 -35.82 -0.19
N ALA A 274 -15.06 -36.36 0.45
CA ALA A 274 -14.67 -36.17 1.86
C ALA A 274 -14.23 -34.73 2.25
N GLU A 275 -14.68 -33.70 1.53
CA GLU A 275 -14.16 -32.34 1.57
C GLU A 275 -15.25 -31.25 1.44
N ASP A 276 -16.54 -31.54 1.71
CA ASP A 276 -17.56 -30.48 1.72
C ASP A 276 -17.53 -29.71 3.05
N TYR A 277 -16.51 -28.85 3.16
CA TYR A 277 -16.35 -27.91 4.24
C TYR A 277 -17.36 -26.77 4.13
N SER A 278 -17.99 -26.36 5.24
CA SER A 278 -18.85 -25.17 5.24
C SER A 278 -18.11 -23.92 4.74
N GLU A 279 -18.81 -22.98 4.08
CA GLU A 279 -18.23 -21.73 3.55
C GLU A 279 -17.40 -20.94 4.59
N GLY A 280 -17.65 -21.17 5.88
CA GLY A 280 -16.93 -20.52 6.99
C GLY A 280 -15.45 -20.87 7.12
N VAL A 281 -14.96 -21.99 6.56
CA VAL A 281 -13.53 -22.38 6.69
C VAL A 281 -12.69 -22.08 5.45
N THR A 282 -13.31 -21.75 4.32
CA THR A 282 -12.60 -21.36 3.09
C THR A 282 -12.43 -19.84 3.01
N ASP A 283 -13.24 -19.09 3.75
CA ASP A 283 -13.19 -17.63 3.82
C ASP A 283 -12.05 -17.11 4.72
N PRO A 284 -11.07 -16.36 4.17
CA PRO A 284 -9.91 -15.91 4.92
C PRO A 284 -10.24 -14.99 6.10
N GLU A 285 -11.26 -14.12 6.00
CA GLU A 285 -11.66 -13.25 7.12
C GLU A 285 -12.33 -14.07 8.23
N ASN A 286 -13.22 -14.99 7.88
CA ASN A 286 -13.82 -15.89 8.86
C ASN A 286 -12.75 -16.76 9.55
N VAL A 287 -11.82 -17.34 8.79
CA VAL A 287 -10.72 -18.13 9.36
C VAL A 287 -9.86 -17.27 10.28
N ALA A 288 -9.48 -16.06 9.86
CA ALA A 288 -8.74 -15.14 10.71
C ALA A 288 -9.50 -14.81 12.01
N SER A 289 -10.82 -14.71 11.99
CA SER A 289 -11.62 -14.50 13.23
C SER A 289 -11.53 -15.64 14.24
N TRP A 290 -11.22 -16.86 13.80
CA TRP A 290 -11.08 -18.03 14.67
C TRP A 290 -9.68 -18.22 15.24
N ILE A 291 -8.65 -17.94 14.43
CA ILE A 291 -7.27 -18.31 14.76
C ILE A 291 -6.28 -17.13 14.77
N SER A 292 -6.72 -15.93 14.42
CA SER A 292 -5.89 -14.71 14.49
C SER A 292 -6.75 -13.46 14.69
N ILE A 293 -6.52 -12.41 13.89
CA ILE A 293 -7.31 -11.18 13.84
C ILE A 293 -7.56 -10.78 12.37
N PRO A 294 -8.83 -10.61 11.95
CA PRO A 294 -9.16 -10.07 10.63
C PRO A 294 -9.04 -8.54 10.63
N PRO A 295 -8.60 -7.92 9.51
CA PRO A 295 -8.46 -6.46 9.38
C PRO A 295 -9.72 -5.69 9.79
N THR A 296 -10.91 -6.23 9.49
CA THR A 296 -12.23 -5.67 9.79
C THR A 296 -12.55 -5.51 11.27
N THR A 297 -11.84 -6.20 12.16
CA THR A 297 -12.09 -6.14 13.62
C THR A 297 -11.10 -5.26 14.39
N THR A 298 -10.06 -4.77 13.71
CA THR A 298 -8.98 -4.00 14.35
C THR A 298 -9.43 -2.65 14.94
N GLY A 299 -10.55 -2.09 14.46
CA GLY A 299 -11.17 -0.90 15.06
C GLY A 299 -11.79 -1.13 16.44
N THR A 300 -11.96 -2.38 16.88
CA THR A 300 -12.46 -2.70 18.23
C THR A 300 -11.43 -3.40 19.11
N ALA A 301 -10.25 -3.71 18.56
CA ALA A 301 -9.18 -4.42 19.25
C ALA A 301 -8.36 -3.49 20.15
N GLU A 302 -7.76 -4.05 21.21
CA GLU A 302 -6.80 -3.31 22.02
C GLU A 302 -5.55 -3.04 21.20
N ARG A 303 -5.29 -1.76 20.94
CA ARG A 303 -4.13 -1.30 20.17
C ARG A 303 -2.97 -0.94 21.08
N SER A 304 -1.77 -1.44 20.77
CA SER A 304 -0.52 -1.05 21.43
C SER A 304 0.55 -0.58 20.45
N GLY A 305 1.17 0.56 20.78
CA GLY A 305 2.26 1.15 20.00
C GLY A 305 1.84 1.78 18.68
N HIS A 306 2.78 1.81 17.74
CA HIS A 306 2.63 2.40 16.41
C HIS A 306 3.11 1.43 15.32
N GLY A 307 2.83 1.78 14.07
CA GLY A 307 3.27 1.02 12.91
C GLY A 307 4.64 1.44 12.40
N TYR A 308 5.25 0.58 11.61
CA TYR A 308 6.57 0.78 11.02
C TYR A 308 6.52 0.58 9.51
N LEU A 309 7.12 1.49 8.77
CA LEU A 309 7.36 1.33 7.35
C LEU A 309 8.83 1.00 7.13
N ALA A 310 9.11 -0.06 6.39
CA ALA A 310 10.45 -0.52 6.06
C ALA A 310 10.55 -0.85 4.56
N VAL A 311 11.77 -1.12 4.09
CA VAL A 311 12.04 -1.51 2.71
C VAL A 311 12.79 -2.83 2.65
N THR A 312 12.60 -3.61 1.60
CA THR A 312 13.27 -4.93 1.44
C THR A 312 14.70 -4.85 0.92
N ASP A 313 15.16 -3.68 0.50
CA ASP A 313 16.53 -3.49 0.02
C ASP A 313 17.07 -2.10 0.42
N PRO A 314 18.25 -2.03 1.04
CA PRO A 314 18.80 -0.78 1.57
C PRO A 314 19.32 0.17 0.46
N GLN A 315 19.60 -0.32 -0.74
CA GLN A 315 20.02 0.50 -1.89
C GLN A 315 18.86 1.29 -2.49
N VAL A 316 17.63 0.81 -2.29
CA VAL A 316 16.42 1.50 -2.75
C VAL A 316 16.06 2.62 -1.79
N GLY A 317 16.07 2.34 -0.48
CA GLY A 317 15.66 3.26 0.57
C GLY A 317 14.20 3.74 0.43
N HIS A 318 13.74 4.60 1.34
CA HIS A 318 12.36 5.10 1.30
C HIS A 318 12.08 6.13 0.20
N GLY A 319 13.12 6.79 -0.30
CA GLY A 319 13.03 7.99 -1.13
C GLY A 319 12.59 7.75 -2.58
N ARG A 320 12.97 6.60 -3.17
CA ARG A 320 12.70 6.30 -4.59
C ARG A 320 11.24 6.04 -4.92
N PHE A 321 10.48 5.56 -3.94
CA PHE A 321 9.09 5.21 -4.14
C PHE A 321 8.20 6.45 -4.20
N ARG A 322 7.42 6.56 -5.28
CA ARG A 322 6.51 7.67 -5.53
C ARG A 322 5.29 7.65 -4.60
N GLY A 323 4.63 8.79 -4.51
CA GLY A 323 3.33 8.97 -3.85
C GLY A 323 3.38 9.97 -2.70
N ALA A 324 2.50 10.95 -2.75
CA ALA A 324 2.18 11.83 -1.64
C ALA A 324 1.29 11.09 -0.63
N LEU A 325 1.94 10.40 0.31
CA LEU A 325 1.27 9.57 1.31
C LEU A 325 0.31 10.38 2.19
N THR A 326 -0.85 9.79 2.48
CA THR A 326 -1.75 10.27 3.53
C THR A 326 -1.06 10.08 4.89
N ILE A 327 -1.15 11.05 5.80
CA ILE A 327 -0.53 11.01 7.13
C ILE A 327 -1.60 11.34 8.16
#